data_AF-A0A225ML77-F1
#
_entry.id   AF-A0A225ML77-F1
#
_cell.length_a   1.000
_cell.length_b   1.000
_cell.length_c   1.000
_cell.angle_alpha   90.00
_cell.angle_beta   90.00
_cell.angle_gamma   90.00
#
_symmetry.space_group_name_H-M   'P 1'
#
loop_
_entity.id
_entity.type
_entity.pdbx_description
1 polymer ?
#
loop_
_entity_poly.entity_id
_entity_poly.type
_entity_poly.pdbx_seq_one_letter_code
_entity_poly.pdbx_strand_id
1 'polypeptide(L)'
;MMQRHATLQRKTPLRAKKPMAHTGRRKHKVAGHHDRKLLDACRGQDCYLKVPGICPHIPNDPTVVDCHGNWADTGKGMGIKAADRFSVPGCAPCHYWLDFGTTATRAEKRTVFFDALARWEEVRDAHVISIEAA
;
A
#
# COMPACT_ATOMS: atom_id res chain seq x y z
N MET A 1 39.09 -4.62 31.99
CA MET A 1 38.99 -3.15 31.86
C MET A 1 39.11 -2.78 30.38
N MET A 2 37.99 -2.59 29.67
CA MET A 2 38.03 -2.16 28.26
C MET A 2 38.26 -0.64 28.19
N GLN A 3 39.40 -0.25 27.64
CA GLN A 3 39.72 1.15 27.39
C GLN A 3 38.80 1.68 26.28
N ARG A 4 38.06 2.75 26.59
CA ARG A 4 37.19 3.44 25.63
C ARG A 4 38.06 4.19 24.63
N HIS A 5 38.01 3.78 23.37
CA HIS A 5 38.73 4.41 22.27
C HIS A 5 38.27 5.86 22.08
N ALA A 6 39.23 6.74 21.78
CA ALA A 6 39.08 8.19 21.66
C ALA A 6 37.94 8.62 20.71
N THR A 7 37.27 9.71 21.06
CA THR A 7 36.23 10.33 20.23
C THR A 7 36.82 10.77 18.88
N LEU A 8 36.21 10.31 17.78
CA LEU A 8 36.59 10.71 16.43
C LEU A 8 36.32 12.22 16.25
N GLN A 9 37.37 13.03 16.35
CA GLN A 9 37.33 14.47 16.07
C GLN A 9 37.63 14.72 14.59
N ARG A 10 36.69 15.35 13.87
CA ARG A 10 36.86 15.66 12.44
C ARG A 10 37.78 16.88 12.26
N LYS A 11 38.89 16.70 11.53
CA LYS A 11 39.91 17.74 11.29
C LYS A 11 39.54 18.80 10.25
N THR A 12 38.51 18.57 9.42
CA THR A 12 38.16 19.46 8.31
C THR A 12 36.71 19.94 8.41
N PRO A 13 36.43 21.25 8.37
CA PRO A 13 35.07 21.76 8.42
C PRO A 13 34.27 21.31 7.19
N LEU A 14 32.98 21.05 7.37
CA LEU A 14 32.06 20.80 6.26
C LEU A 14 31.98 22.06 5.39
N ARG A 15 32.30 21.93 4.10
CA ARG A 15 32.20 23.04 3.14
C ARG A 15 30.72 23.25 2.82
N ALA A 16 30.15 24.39 3.19
CA ALA A 16 28.78 24.75 2.84
C ALA A 16 28.63 24.81 1.32
N LYS A 17 27.88 23.88 0.73
CA LYS A 17 27.47 23.95 -0.67
C LYS A 17 26.23 24.83 -0.78
N LYS A 18 26.08 25.56 -1.89
CA LYS A 18 24.85 26.28 -2.20
C LYS A 18 23.65 25.33 -2.05
N PRO A 19 22.51 25.75 -1.48
CA PRO A 19 21.33 24.91 -1.41
C PRO A 19 20.96 24.45 -2.82
N MET A 20 20.54 23.19 -2.96
CA MET A 20 20.03 22.69 -4.23
C MET A 20 18.85 23.58 -4.65
N ALA A 21 18.88 24.09 -5.88
CA ALA A 21 17.75 24.85 -6.40
C ALA A 21 16.53 23.92 -6.42
N HIS A 22 15.50 24.24 -5.63
CA HIS A 22 14.23 23.53 -5.73
C HIS A 22 13.63 23.84 -7.11
N THR A 23 13.71 22.88 -8.03
CA THR A 23 12.91 22.94 -9.26
C THR A 23 11.44 23.02 -8.84
N GLY A 24 10.69 23.95 -9.41
CA GLY A 24 9.29 24.21 -9.05
C GLY A 24 8.46 22.94 -8.93
N ARG A 25 7.45 22.97 -8.06
CA ARG A 25 6.56 21.83 -7.74
C ARG A 25 6.10 21.18 -9.05
N ARG A 26 6.57 19.94 -9.30
CA ARG A 26 6.08 19.15 -10.43
C ARG A 26 4.57 19.05 -10.31
N LYS A 27 3.83 19.46 -11.34
CA LYS A 27 2.40 19.19 -11.42
C LYS A 27 2.23 17.67 -11.24
N HIS A 28 1.36 17.26 -10.31
CA HIS A 28 1.01 15.85 -10.21
C HIS A 28 0.57 15.39 -11.61
N LYS A 29 1.18 14.32 -12.11
CA LYS A 29 0.75 13.73 -13.39
C LYS A 29 -0.74 13.42 -13.25
N VAL A 30 -1.47 13.78 -14.31
CA VAL A 30 -2.93 13.76 -14.46
C VAL A 30 -3.60 12.64 -13.66
N ALA A 31 -4.77 12.97 -13.09
CA ALA A 31 -5.63 12.08 -12.32
C ALA A 31 -5.66 10.67 -12.91
N GLY A 32 -4.94 9.73 -12.29
CA GLY A 32 -5.34 8.33 -12.36
C GLY A 32 -6.80 8.24 -11.91
N HIS A 33 -7.49 7.16 -12.27
CA HIS A 33 -8.84 6.84 -11.79
C HIS A 33 -8.82 6.63 -10.26
N HIS A 34 -8.60 7.73 -9.54
CA HIS A 34 -8.49 7.83 -8.10
C HIS A 34 -9.88 8.12 -7.59
N ASP A 35 -10.60 7.06 -7.25
CA ASP A 35 -11.90 7.17 -6.61
C ASP A 35 -11.69 7.12 -5.11
N ARG A 36 -11.64 8.33 -4.51
CA ARG A 36 -11.46 8.50 -3.08
C ARG A 36 -12.48 7.69 -2.28
N LYS A 37 -13.70 7.50 -2.79
CA LYS A 37 -14.76 6.76 -2.10
C LYS A 37 -14.40 5.29 -1.95
N LEU A 38 -13.85 4.69 -3.01
CA LEU A 38 -13.42 3.28 -3.00
C LEU A 38 -12.23 3.06 -2.06
N LEU A 39 -11.30 4.04 -2.01
CA LEU A 39 -10.18 3.99 -1.07
C LEU A 39 -10.65 4.15 0.38
N ASP A 40 -11.55 5.09 0.63
CA ASP A 40 -12.05 5.36 1.98
C ASP A 40 -12.94 4.21 2.48
N ALA A 41 -13.62 3.49 1.58
CA ALA A 41 -14.38 2.29 1.92
C ALA A 41 -13.53 1.16 2.51
N CYS A 42 -12.21 1.14 2.27
CA CYS A 42 -11.32 0.15 2.87
C CYS A 42 -10.93 0.47 4.31
N ARG A 43 -11.12 1.71 4.78
CA ARG A 43 -10.70 2.13 6.13
C ARG A 43 -11.62 1.52 7.18
N GLY A 44 -11.02 0.95 8.24
CA GLY A 44 -11.77 0.34 9.34
C GLY A 44 -12.42 -1.00 9.00
N GLN A 45 -12.12 -1.56 7.82
CA GLN A 45 -12.56 -2.90 7.43
C GLN A 45 -11.60 -3.96 7.95
N ASP A 46 -12.08 -5.21 8.07
CA ASP A 46 -11.20 -6.35 8.31
C ASP A 46 -10.36 -6.68 7.07
N CYS A 47 -9.25 -7.40 7.24
CA CYS A 47 -8.45 -7.88 6.12
C CYS A 47 -9.26 -8.85 5.23
N TYR A 48 -9.43 -8.52 3.95
CA TYR A 48 -10.10 -9.37 2.97
C TYR A 48 -9.15 -10.34 2.27
N LEU A 49 -7.84 -10.03 2.18
CA LEU A 49 -6.84 -10.93 1.60
C LEU A 49 -6.77 -12.28 2.32
N LYS A 50 -6.89 -12.29 3.66
CA LYS A 50 -6.98 -13.51 4.50
C LYS A 50 -6.01 -14.63 4.10
N VAL A 51 -4.78 -14.26 3.74
CA VAL A 51 -3.78 -15.19 3.20
C VAL A 51 -3.42 -16.23 4.28
N PRO A 52 -3.63 -17.54 4.04
CA PRO A 52 -3.35 -18.57 5.03
C PRO A 52 -1.89 -18.56 5.49
N GLY A 53 -1.67 -18.61 6.82
CA GLY A 53 -0.33 -18.60 7.42
C GLY A 53 0.38 -17.23 7.42
N ILE A 54 -0.21 -16.20 6.80
CA ILE A 54 0.33 -14.83 6.77
C ILE A 54 -0.60 -13.86 7.51
N CYS A 55 -1.91 -14.01 7.34
CA CYS A 55 -2.90 -13.14 7.96
C CYS A 55 -2.96 -13.39 9.48
N PRO A 56 -2.79 -12.36 10.33
CA PRO A 56 -2.90 -12.51 11.77
C PRO A 56 -4.36 -12.52 12.26
N HIS A 57 -5.33 -12.22 11.40
CA HIS A 57 -6.77 -12.21 11.70
C HIS A 57 -7.14 -11.34 12.92
N ILE A 58 -6.50 -10.18 13.05
CA ILE A 58 -6.76 -9.23 14.12
C ILE A 58 -8.05 -8.45 13.78
N PRO A 59 -9.07 -8.45 14.64
CA PRO A 59 -10.26 -7.62 14.45
C PRO A 59 -9.90 -6.12 14.55
N ASN A 60 -10.49 -5.28 13.71
CA ASN A 60 -10.22 -3.82 13.68
C ASN A 60 -8.72 -3.48 13.60
N ASP A 61 -7.97 -4.27 12.84
CA ASP A 61 -6.53 -4.09 12.68
C ASP A 61 -6.20 -2.72 12.06
N PRO A 62 -5.50 -1.82 12.77
CA PRO A 62 -5.19 -0.48 12.29
C PRO A 62 -4.19 -0.49 11.12
N THR A 63 -3.59 -1.64 10.81
CA THR A 63 -2.69 -1.81 9.67
C THR A 63 -3.43 -2.11 8.36
N VAL A 64 -4.76 -2.30 8.40
CA VAL A 64 -5.55 -2.55 7.19
C VAL A 64 -5.61 -1.29 6.34
N VAL A 65 -5.17 -1.43 5.09
CA VAL A 65 -5.13 -0.37 4.07
C VAL A 65 -5.65 -0.88 2.73
N ASP A 66 -5.90 0.04 1.80
CA ASP A 66 -6.20 -0.27 0.41
C ASP A 66 -5.01 -0.97 -0.27
N CYS A 67 -5.19 -2.23 -0.66
CA CYS A 67 -4.20 -3.02 -1.37
C CYS A 67 -4.60 -3.13 -2.84
N HIS A 68 -3.83 -2.51 -3.74
CA HIS A 68 -4.10 -2.53 -5.18
C HIS A 68 -3.65 -3.83 -5.87
N GLY A 69 -4.36 -4.22 -6.92
CA GLY A 69 -3.96 -5.33 -7.78
C GLY A 69 -2.62 -5.07 -8.49
N ASN A 70 -1.83 -6.15 -8.66
CA ASN A 70 -0.45 -6.05 -9.14
C ASN A 70 -0.24 -6.40 -10.63
N TRP A 71 -1.31 -6.42 -11.44
CA TRP A 71 -1.30 -6.89 -12.83
C TRP A 71 -1.71 -5.80 -13.82
N ALA A 72 -1.25 -5.89 -15.06
CA ALA A 72 -1.46 -4.84 -16.06
C ALA A 72 -2.93 -4.65 -16.43
N ASP A 73 -3.71 -5.74 -16.41
CA ASP A 73 -5.14 -5.75 -16.69
C ASP A 73 -6.00 -5.09 -15.61
N THR A 74 -5.45 -4.85 -14.42
CA THR A 74 -6.09 -3.99 -13.39
C THR A 74 -5.79 -2.50 -13.61
N GLY A 75 -5.13 -2.14 -14.72
CA GLY A 75 -4.73 -0.77 -15.03
C GLY A 75 -3.39 -0.35 -14.42
N LYS A 76 -2.64 -1.28 -13.82
CA LYS A 76 -1.29 -1.00 -13.29
C LYS A 76 -0.32 -0.70 -14.43
N GLY A 77 0.52 0.32 -14.25
CA GLY A 77 1.54 0.72 -15.22
C GLY A 77 2.78 1.31 -14.55
N MET A 78 3.75 1.72 -15.37
CA MET A 78 4.97 2.37 -14.86
C MET A 78 4.63 3.70 -14.20
N GLY A 79 4.80 3.77 -12.87
CA GLY A 79 4.43 4.94 -12.08
C GLY A 79 2.92 5.17 -11.93
N ILE A 80 2.10 4.15 -12.22
CA ILE A 80 0.64 4.20 -12.14
C ILE A 80 0.15 2.98 -11.32
N LYS A 81 -0.59 3.25 -10.24
CA LYS A 81 -1.28 2.19 -9.47
C LYS A 81 -2.45 1.62 -10.29
N ALA A 82 -2.87 0.39 -9.99
CA ALA A 82 -4.10 -0.15 -10.54
C ALA A 82 -5.29 0.78 -10.24
N ALA A 83 -6.36 0.69 -11.03
CA ALA A 83 -7.57 1.45 -10.77
C ALA A 83 -8.15 1.09 -9.39
N ASP A 84 -8.73 2.07 -8.68
CA ASP A 84 -9.15 1.89 -7.28
C ASP A 84 -10.26 0.84 -7.11
N ARG A 85 -11.04 0.54 -8.17
CA ARG A 85 -11.99 -0.60 -8.18
C ARG A 85 -11.31 -1.96 -7.99
N PHE A 86 -10.01 -2.06 -8.29
CA PHE A 86 -9.18 -3.24 -8.06
C PHE A 86 -8.31 -3.02 -6.81
N SER A 87 -8.94 -2.60 -5.72
CA SER A 87 -8.34 -2.53 -4.39
C SER A 87 -9.17 -3.34 -3.40
N VAL A 88 -8.49 -3.96 -2.42
CA VAL A 88 -9.12 -4.71 -1.33
C VAL A 88 -8.51 -4.30 0.01
N PRO A 89 -9.25 -4.36 1.13
CA PRO A 89 -8.68 -4.18 2.45
C PRO A 89 -7.65 -5.28 2.75
N GLY A 90 -6.44 -4.90 3.11
CA GLY A 90 -5.40 -5.85 3.50
C GLY A 90 -4.54 -5.34 4.66
N CYS A 91 -4.32 -6.18 5.67
CA CYS A 91 -3.41 -5.90 6.77
C CYS A 91 -1.95 -5.90 6.30
N ALA A 92 -1.06 -5.30 7.09
CA ALA A 92 0.34 -5.12 6.70
C ALA A 92 1.06 -6.42 6.25
N PRO A 93 0.93 -7.58 6.94
CA PRO A 93 1.56 -8.83 6.50
C PRO A 93 1.03 -9.33 5.15
N CYS A 94 -0.29 -9.28 4.94
CA CYS A 94 -0.90 -9.72 3.69
C CYS A 94 -0.55 -8.79 2.52
N HIS A 95 -0.52 -7.48 2.79
CA HIS A 95 -0.10 -6.48 1.82
C HIS A 95 1.36 -6.70 1.39
N TYR A 96 2.27 -6.91 2.36
CA TYR A 96 3.66 -7.24 2.07
C TYR A 96 3.79 -8.53 1.25
N TRP A 97 3.03 -9.57 1.61
CA TRP A 97 3.03 -10.82 0.85
C TRP A 97 2.58 -10.62 -0.59
N LEU A 98 1.53 -9.83 -0.82
CA LEU A 98 1.01 -9.53 -2.16
C LEU A 98 2.05 -8.79 -3.02
N ASP A 99 2.69 -7.77 -2.47
CA ASP A 99 3.61 -6.89 -3.19
C ASP A 99 5.00 -7.49 -3.37
N PHE A 100 5.55 -8.07 -2.30
CA PHE A 100 6.97 -8.40 -2.20
C PHE A 100 7.24 -9.86 -1.82
N GLY A 101 6.24 -10.58 -1.28
CA GLY A 101 6.41 -11.95 -0.80
C GLY A 101 6.98 -12.90 -1.86
N THR A 102 7.94 -13.73 -1.47
CA THR A 102 8.60 -14.70 -2.37
C THR A 102 8.09 -16.14 -2.17
N THR A 103 7.21 -16.35 -1.19
CA THR A 103 6.68 -17.66 -0.82
C THR A 103 5.57 -18.17 -1.74
N ALA A 104 5.08 -17.35 -2.66
CA ALA A 104 4.03 -17.70 -3.62
C ALA A 104 4.35 -17.17 -5.02
N THR A 105 3.92 -17.91 -6.02
CA THR A 105 3.99 -17.53 -7.42
C THR A 105 3.08 -16.34 -7.72
N ARG A 106 3.36 -15.65 -8.83
CA ARG A 106 2.49 -14.55 -9.30
C ARG A 106 1.05 -15.00 -9.60
N ALA A 107 0.87 -16.26 -10.00
CA ALA A 107 -0.44 -16.84 -10.28
C ALA A 107 -1.22 -17.10 -8.98
N GLU A 108 -0.60 -17.66 -7.94
CA GLU A 108 -1.25 -17.89 -6.64
C GLU A 108 -1.67 -16.58 -5.98
N LYS A 109 -0.78 -15.57 -6.00
CA LYS A 109 -1.12 -14.21 -5.54
C LYS A 109 -2.31 -13.63 -6.30
N ARG A 110 -2.41 -13.94 -7.59
CA ARG A 110 -3.51 -13.49 -8.45
C ARG A 110 -4.81 -14.11 -8.04
N THR A 111 -4.84 -15.44 -7.88
CA THR A 111 -6.02 -16.16 -7.41
C THR A 111 -6.50 -15.61 -6.08
N VAL A 112 -5.62 -15.52 -5.08
CA VAL A 112 -5.96 -14.99 -3.75
C VAL A 112 -6.51 -13.56 -3.83
N PHE A 113 -5.89 -12.70 -4.64
CA PHE A 113 -6.35 -11.32 -4.80
C PHE A 113 -7.74 -11.23 -5.43
N PHE A 114 -7.99 -11.95 -6.53
CA PHE A 114 -9.28 -11.88 -7.21
C PHE A 114 -10.39 -12.58 -6.42
N ASP A 115 -10.09 -13.63 -5.67
CA ASP A 115 -11.03 -14.26 -4.74
C ASP A 115 -11.39 -13.31 -3.58
N ALA A 116 -10.41 -12.55 -3.08
CA ALA A 116 -10.64 -11.50 -2.09
C ALA A 116 -11.46 -10.34 -2.68
N LEU A 117 -11.17 -9.94 -3.92
CA LEU A 117 -11.88 -8.88 -4.62
C LEU A 117 -13.34 -9.25 -4.83
N ALA A 118 -13.65 -10.45 -5.32
CA ALA A 118 -15.02 -10.90 -5.51
C ALA A 118 -15.84 -10.86 -4.22
N ARG A 119 -15.25 -11.28 -3.09
CA ARG A 119 -15.90 -11.16 -1.76
C ARG A 119 -16.03 -9.73 -1.27
N TRP A 120 -15.09 -8.86 -1.64
CA TRP A 120 -15.08 -7.46 -1.22
C TRP A 120 -16.03 -6.59 -2.03
N GLU A 121 -16.19 -6.84 -3.34
CA GLU A 121 -17.00 -6.01 -4.23
C GLU A 121 -18.43 -5.80 -3.72
N GLU A 122 -19.10 -6.87 -3.29
CA GLU A 122 -20.45 -6.80 -2.73
C GLU A 122 -20.54 -5.93 -1.47
N VAL A 123 -19.57 -6.09 -0.55
CA VAL A 123 -19.53 -5.36 0.72
C VAL A 123 -19.12 -3.92 0.50
N ARG A 124 -18.16 -3.68 -0.38
CA ARG A 124 -17.67 -2.36 -0.78
C ARG A 124 -18.82 -1.53 -1.33
N ASP A 125 -19.57 -2.08 -2.29
CA ASP A 125 -20.61 -1.32 -2.97
C ASP A 125 -21.73 -0.92 -1.98
N ALA A 126 -22.10 -1.83 -1.07
CA ALA A 126 -23.03 -1.52 0.04
C ALA A 126 -22.45 -0.45 1.00
N HIS A 127 -21.16 -0.53 1.31
CA HIS A 127 -20.51 0.41 2.20
C HIS A 127 -20.34 1.80 1.57
N VAL A 128 -20.00 1.87 0.28
CA VAL A 128 -19.92 3.13 -0.48
C VAL A 128 -21.28 3.82 -0.52
N ILE A 129 -22.37 3.07 -0.80
CA ILE A 129 -23.74 3.61 -0.74
C ILE A 129 -24.04 4.17 0.65
N SER A 130 -23.61 3.47 1.71
CA SER A 130 -23.80 3.92 3.10
C SER A 130 -23.01 5.19 3.43
N ILE A 131 -21.79 5.33 2.91
CA ILE A 131 -20.97 6.54 3.05
C ILE A 131 -21.61 7.73 2.31
N GLU A 132 -22.23 7.51 1.14
CA GLU A 132 -22.90 8.55 0.37
C GLU A 132 -24.23 9.03 0.99
N ALA A 133 -24.87 8.18 1.79
CA ALA A 133 -26.12 8.49 2.47
C ALA A 133 -25.94 9.25 3.80
N ALA A 134 -24.70 9.39 4.29
CA ALA A 134 -24.34 10.03 5.56
C ALA A 134 -23.87 11.48 5.37
#